data_AF-A0A2M9P6A1-F1
#
_entry.id   AF-A0A2M9P6A1-F1
#
_cell.length_a   1.000
_cell.length_b   1.000
_cell.length_c   1.000
_cell.angle_alpha   90.00
_cell.angle_beta   90.00
_cell.angle_gamma   90.00
#
_symmetry.space_group_name_H-M   'P 1'
#
loop_
_entity.id
_entity.type
_entity.pdbx_description
1 polymer ?
#
loop_
_entity_poly.entity_id
_entity_poly.type
_entity_poly.pdbx_seq_one_letter_code
_entity_poly.pdbx_strand_id
1 'polypeptide(L)' 'MDYRKKLIVEPGAKLRLKSLDPGWHGKHEDEKDAVEEIARHLARITTQQQLLYGEKKHALLI' A
#
# COMPACT_ATOMS: atom_id res chain seq x y z
N MET A 1 -6.69 -7.09 -7.34
CA MET A 1 -7.12 -7.22 -5.93
C MET A 1 -7.15 -5.83 -5.32
N ASP A 2 -8.17 -5.45 -4.55
CA ASP A 2 -8.17 -4.15 -3.84
C ASP A 2 -7.66 -4.37 -2.41
N TYR A 3 -6.38 -4.06 -2.18
CA TYR A 3 -5.73 -4.25 -0.88
C TYR A 3 -6.38 -3.44 0.24
N ARG A 4 -7.04 -2.32 -0.10
CA ARG A 4 -7.76 -1.50 0.89
C ARG A 4 -8.91 -2.27 1.52
N LYS A 5 -9.62 -3.10 0.74
CA LYS A 5 -10.71 -3.94 1.26
C LYS A 5 -10.22 -5.12 2.10
N LYS A 6 -8.96 -5.53 1.92
CA LYS A 6 -8.39 -6.72 2.55
C LYS A 6 -7.57 -6.41 3.81
N LEU A 7 -6.87 -5.27 3.81
CA LEU A 7 -5.87 -4.92 4.83
C LEU A 7 -6.30 -3.77 5.74
N ILE A 8 -7.28 -2.94 5.36
CA ILE A 8 -7.80 -1.91 6.25
C ILE A 8 -8.55 -2.58 7.41
N VAL A 9 -8.21 -2.15 8.62
CA VAL A 9 -8.99 -2.48 9.81
C VAL A 9 -10.11 -1.47 9.89
N GLU A 10 -11.34 -1.93 9.71
CA GLU A 10 -12.52 -1.06 9.72
C GLU A 10 -12.70 -0.38 11.09
N PRO A 11 -13.21 0.86 11.14
CA PRO A 11 -13.51 1.54 12.39
C PRO A 11 -14.39 0.69 13.32
N GLY A 12 -13.97 0.53 14.57
CA GLY A 12 -14.70 -0.27 15.58
C GLY A 12 -14.51 -1.78 15.47
N ALA A 13 -13.72 -2.28 14.51
CA ALA A 13 -13.44 -3.70 14.39
C ALA A 13 -12.60 -4.23 15.59
N LYS A 14 -12.97 -5.40 16.11
CA LYS A 14 -12.18 -6.12 17.10
C LYS A 14 -11.14 -7.01 16.41
N LEU A 15 -9.97 -6.43 16.14
CA LEU A 15 -8.86 -7.13 15.50
C LEU A 15 -8.19 -8.13 16.45
N ARG A 16 -7.81 -9.31 15.93
CA ARG A 16 -6.91 -10.24 16.59
C ARG A 16 -5.69 -10.46 15.71
N LEU A 17 -4.50 -10.07 16.14
CA LEU A 17 -3.29 -10.19 15.30
C LEU A 17 -3.02 -11.63 14.84
N LYS A 18 -3.36 -12.62 15.68
CA LYS A 18 -3.23 -14.05 15.33
C LYS A 18 -4.09 -14.52 14.15
N SER A 19 -5.07 -13.74 13.71
CA SER A 19 -5.87 -14.06 12.52
C SER A 19 -5.30 -13.47 11.23
N LEU A 20 -4.19 -12.72 11.31
CA LEU A 20 -3.46 -12.22 10.17
C LEU A 20 -2.28 -13.15 9.90
N ASP A 21 -2.11 -13.53 8.63
CA ASP A 21 -1.00 -14.35 8.17
C ASP A 21 0.17 -13.44 7.74
N PRO A 22 1.33 -13.48 8.44
CA PRO A 22 2.51 -12.71 8.05
C PRO A 22 3.12 -13.15 6.71
N GLY A 23 2.86 -14.39 6.27
CA GLY A 23 3.36 -14.94 5.01
C GLY A 23 2.49 -14.61 3.80
N TRP A 24 1.39 -13.86 3.99
CA TRP A 24 0.48 -13.54 2.91
C TRP A 24 1.10 -12.54 1.91
N HIS A 25 1.24 -12.96 0.66
CA HIS A 25 1.89 -12.20 -0.43
C HIS A 25 0.90 -11.74 -1.53
N GLY A 26 -0.41 -11.84 -1.26
CA GLY A 26 -1.44 -11.37 -2.17
C GLY A 26 -1.55 -12.21 -3.44
N LYS A 27 -1.41 -11.57 -4.61
CA LYS A 27 -1.55 -12.20 -5.93
C LYS A 27 -0.21 -12.59 -6.58
N HIS A 28 0.90 -12.19 -5.99
CA HIS A 28 2.24 -12.43 -6.54
C HIS A 28 2.75 -13.75 -6.00
N GLU A 29 3.33 -14.64 -6.82
CA GLU A 29 3.82 -15.92 -6.33
C GLU A 29 5.19 -15.77 -5.68
N ASP A 30 6.01 -14.87 -6.22
CA ASP A 30 7.31 -14.52 -5.65
C ASP A 30 7.65 -13.03 -5.79
N GLU A 31 8.83 -12.65 -5.32
CA GLU A 31 9.34 -11.28 -5.40
C GLU A 31 9.50 -10.80 -6.85
N LYS A 32 9.92 -11.68 -7.77
CA LYS A 32 10.19 -11.32 -9.17
C LYS A 32 8.91 -10.90 -9.88
N ASP A 33 7.81 -11.58 -9.59
CA ASP A 33 6.48 -11.24 -10.10
C ASP A 33 5.99 -9.86 -9.64
N ALA A 34 6.54 -9.33 -8.55
CA ALA A 34 6.15 -8.03 -8.00
C ALA A 34 7.00 -6.88 -8.52
N VAL A 35 8.19 -7.13 -9.09
CA VAL A 35 9.17 -6.09 -9.47
C VAL A 35 8.57 -5.04 -10.40
N GLU A 36 7.86 -5.47 -11.44
CA GLU A 36 7.25 -4.56 -12.42
C GLU A 36 6.19 -3.66 -11.77
N GLU A 37 5.35 -4.25 -10.91
CA GLU A 37 4.30 -3.51 -10.21
C GLU A 37 4.88 -2.53 -9.18
N ILE A 38 5.95 -2.92 -8.47
CA ILE A 38 6.71 -2.05 -7.58
C ILE A 38 7.29 -0.86 -8.35
N ALA A 39 7.96 -1.10 -9.48
CA ALA A 39 8.56 -0.04 -10.29
C ALA A 39 7.50 0.96 -10.79
N ARG A 40 6.35 0.44 -11.26
CA ARG A 40 5.21 1.27 -11.67
C ARG A 40 4.67 2.13 -10.53
N HIS A 41 4.51 1.57 -9.33
CA HIS A 41 4.02 2.31 -8.18
C HIS A 41 5.03 3.34 -7.68
N LEU A 42 6.32 3.01 -7.70
CA LEU A 42 7.40 3.93 -7.35
C LEU A 42 7.40 5.16 -8.27
N ALA A 43 7.31 4.94 -9.59
CA ALA A 43 7.22 6.04 -10.56
C ALA A 43 6.01 6.95 -10.28
N ARG A 44 4.85 6.35 -10.02
CA ARG A 44 3.62 7.11 -9.72
C ARG A 44 3.73 7.91 -8.42
N ILE A 45 4.21 7.29 -7.34
CA ILE A 45 4.37 7.96 -6.04
C ILE A 45 5.38 9.10 -6.14
N THR A 46 6.46 8.91 -6.90
CA THR A 46 7.47 9.95 -7.15
C THR A 46 6.85 11.19 -7.78
N THR A 47 6.06 11.02 -8.84
CA THR A 47 5.36 12.16 -9.47
C THR A 47 4.37 12.84 -8.50
N GLN A 48 3.63 12.05 -7.71
CA GLN A 48 2.68 12.61 -6.73
C GLN A 48 3.39 13.38 -5.62
N GLN A 49 4.55 12.91 -5.16
CA GLN A 49 5.35 13.60 -4.14
C GLN A 49 5.84 14.95 -4.66
N GLN A 50 6.27 15.03 -5.92
CA GLN A 50 6.68 16.30 -6.54
C GLN A 50 5.53 17.31 -6.58
N LEU A 51 4.32 16.86 -6.94
CA LEU A 51 3.12 17.70 -6.95
C LEU A 51 2.75 18.16 -5.53
N LEU A 52 2.75 17.24 -4.55
CA LEU A 52 2.47 17.55 -3.15
C LEU A 52 3.41 18.63 -2.61
N TYR A 53 4.72 18.49 -2.88
CA TYR A 53 5.73 19.44 -2.45
C TYR A 53 5.59 20.81 -3.15
N GLY A 54 5.29 20.80 -4.45
CA GLY A 54 5.08 22.04 -5.21
C GLY A 54 3.81 22.79 -4.79
N GLU A 55 2.74 22.08 -4.46
CA GLU A 55 1.46 22.66 -4.09
C GLU A 55 1.50 23.35 -2.71
N LYS A 56 2.20 22.77 -1.73
CA LYS A 56 2.31 23.26 -0.33
C LYS A 56 0.97 23.46 0.41
N LYS A 57 -0.07 22.72 0.03
CA LYS A 57 -1.40 22.80 0.66
C LYS A 57 -1.78 21.59 1.49
N HIS A 58 -1.15 20.45 1.23
CA HIS A 58 -1.45 19.19 1.89
C HIS A 58 -0.20 18.63 2.59
N ALA A 59 -0.42 17.84 3.62
CA ALA A 59 0.61 17.06 4.30
C ALA A 59 0.20 15.58 4.32
N LEU A 60 1.20 14.70 4.32
CA LEU A 60 1.01 13.25 4.40
C LEU A 60 1.76 12.71 5.62
N LEU A 61 1.07 11.96 6.47
CA LEU A 61 1.65 11.18 7.56
C LEU A 61 1.53 9.70 7.19
N ILE A 62 2.66 8.99 7.20
CA ILE A 62 2.76 7.56 6.92
C ILE A 62 3.05 6.82 8.22
#